data_AF-A0A7V4GCG3-F1
#
_entry.id   AF-A0A7V4GCG3-F1
#
_cell.length_a   1.000
_cell.length_b   1.000
_cell.length_c   1.000
_cell.angle_alpha   90.00
_cell.angle_beta   90.00
_cell.angle_gamma   90.00
#
_symmetry.space_group_name_H-M   'P 1'
#
loop_
_entity.id
_entity.type
_entity.pdbx_description
1 polymer ?
#
loop_
_entity_poly.entity_id
_entity_poly.type
_entity_poly.pdbx_seq_one_letter_code
_entity_poly.pdbx_strand_id
1 'polypeptide(L)'
;MTRTDLRERAVQALALVPLGMLVTALTCPATDLEPPWSDAGSAGPSGGGEGVGGGGGEGVGGGGGESGGDPMEETGEATPPGPPALAAVRCSAPEIAAGAVCVVLGVRSATVRWRTDRAAFGRAECRQPAATVRVETSAATTDPRVVLAPLEPAVRHECVVAAATEDGETPLAAFALETHGSGSWVALTEVLANPAGAEPAQEFVELANLGAEPADLSGWSLSDESGGAVLPAGTVLAPGEVALLVADAYDPDAPGEPPAALDARLVRLGRSLGVQGLRNSGEAVFLLDPAGAIVSSYPNRLGAFADGVSAVRSPARAPEADEGAWTTCGPGGPTPGSIEP
;
A
#
# COMPACT_ATOMS: atom_id res chain seq x y z
N MET A 1 37.53 22.25 -49.80
CA MET A 1 36.22 22.76 -49.36
C MET A 1 36.25 22.88 -47.86
N THR A 2 36.15 24.12 -47.41
CA THR A 2 36.51 24.59 -46.07
C THR A 2 35.34 24.47 -45.09
N ARG A 3 35.70 24.31 -43.83
CA ARG A 3 34.83 24.10 -42.66
C ARG A 3 34.13 25.42 -42.27
N THR A 4 33.30 25.98 -43.15
CA THR A 4 32.55 27.23 -42.88
C THR A 4 31.32 27.39 -43.79
N ASP A 5 30.42 26.41 -43.85
CA ASP A 5 29.21 26.53 -44.68
C ASP A 5 27.98 25.77 -44.11
N LEU A 6 27.82 25.77 -42.79
CA LEU A 6 26.64 25.21 -42.09
C LEU A 6 26.09 26.15 -40.99
N ARG A 7 26.20 27.45 -41.22
CA ARG A 7 25.56 28.48 -40.38
C ARG A 7 25.08 29.63 -41.25
N GLU A 8 24.00 29.41 -42.01
CA GLU A 8 23.11 30.48 -42.50
C GLU A 8 21.99 29.84 -43.33
N ARG A 9 20.90 29.44 -42.66
CA ARG A 9 19.55 29.25 -43.23
C ARG A 9 18.57 28.91 -42.11
N ALA A 10 18.18 29.93 -41.33
CA ALA A 10 16.92 29.91 -40.57
C ALA A 10 16.66 31.31 -39.98
N VAL A 11 16.09 32.21 -40.77
CA VAL A 11 15.42 33.41 -40.26
C VAL A 11 14.09 33.54 -41.01
N GLN A 12 13.03 33.81 -40.22
CA GLN A 12 11.66 34.24 -40.56
C GLN A 12 10.59 33.17 -40.85
N ALA A 13 9.88 32.79 -39.77
CA ALA A 13 8.44 33.04 -39.68
C ALA A 13 8.04 33.13 -38.20
N LEU A 14 7.82 34.37 -37.73
CA LEU A 14 7.30 34.72 -36.42
C LEU A 14 5.77 34.78 -36.54
N ALA A 15 5.05 33.88 -35.88
CA ALA A 15 3.61 33.99 -35.65
C ALA A 15 3.31 33.71 -34.17
N LEU A 16 2.66 34.69 -33.56
CA LEU A 16 2.25 34.81 -32.17
C LEU A 16 1.59 33.54 -31.59
N VAL A 17 2.07 33.08 -30.42
CA VAL A 17 1.35 32.15 -29.53
C VAL A 17 1.02 32.91 -28.24
N PRO A 18 -0.23 32.90 -27.76
CA PRO A 18 -0.62 33.63 -26.56
C PRO A 18 -0.08 32.96 -25.29
N LEU A 19 0.30 33.79 -24.31
CA LEU A 19 0.57 33.40 -22.93
C LEU A 19 -0.67 32.73 -22.32
N GLY A 20 -0.54 31.48 -21.87
CA GLY A 20 -1.55 30.83 -21.05
C GLY A 20 -1.26 29.35 -20.83
N MET A 21 -1.12 28.97 -19.55
CA MET A 21 -0.89 27.61 -19.03
C MET A 21 0.47 26.98 -19.33
N LEU A 22 1.42 27.25 -18.42
CA LEU A 22 2.44 26.27 -18.07
C LEU A 22 1.70 25.09 -17.41
N VAL A 23 1.27 24.10 -18.20
CA VAL A 23 0.94 22.79 -17.66
C VAL A 23 2.28 22.17 -17.32
N THR A 24 2.65 22.21 -16.04
CA THR A 24 3.69 21.34 -15.51
C THR A 24 3.21 19.93 -15.82
N ALA A 25 3.88 19.25 -16.76
CA ALA A 25 3.66 17.84 -16.99
C ALA A 25 4.09 17.11 -15.70
N LEU A 26 3.13 16.81 -14.83
CA LEU A 26 3.35 15.80 -13.80
C LEU A 26 3.41 14.48 -14.54
N THR A 27 4.63 14.10 -14.92
CA THR A 27 5.01 12.70 -15.04
C THR A 27 4.73 12.02 -13.69
N CYS A 28 4.38 10.73 -13.71
CA CYS A 28 4.22 9.94 -12.49
C CYS A 28 5.43 10.17 -11.57
N PRO A 29 5.23 10.28 -10.24
CA PRO A 29 6.35 10.51 -9.33
C PRO A 29 7.30 9.31 -9.41
N ALA A 30 8.39 9.47 -10.16
CA ALA A 30 9.52 8.56 -10.11
C ALA A 30 10.06 8.61 -8.68
N THR A 31 10.05 7.48 -7.98
CA THR A 31 10.74 7.40 -6.67
C THR A 31 11.86 6.38 -6.73
N ASP A 32 13.00 6.81 -6.21
CA ASP A 32 14.30 6.16 -6.36
C ASP A 32 14.27 4.67 -6.01
N LEU A 33 14.84 3.85 -6.89
CA LEU A 33 15.13 2.43 -6.70
C LEU A 33 16.22 2.16 -5.63
N GLU A 34 16.55 3.11 -4.76
CA GLU A 34 17.62 2.92 -3.78
C GLU A 34 17.14 2.08 -2.58
N PRO A 35 17.90 1.04 -2.21
CA PRO A 35 17.55 0.19 -1.08
C PRO A 35 17.75 0.93 0.26
N PRO A 36 16.89 0.70 1.28
CA PRO A 36 16.99 1.37 2.57
C PRO A 36 18.17 0.96 3.47
N TRP A 37 19.18 0.24 2.94
CA TRP A 37 20.29 -0.29 3.75
C TRP A 37 21.66 0.34 3.50
N SER A 38 21.76 1.41 2.71
CA SER A 38 23.00 2.21 2.65
C SER A 38 23.02 3.32 3.70
N ASP A 39 24.03 3.22 4.57
CA ASP A 39 24.56 4.21 5.52
C ASP A 39 23.98 4.27 6.94
N ALA A 40 24.41 3.28 7.73
CA ALA A 40 24.73 3.49 9.15
C ALA A 40 25.89 4.49 9.29
N GLY A 41 25.57 5.78 9.40
CA GLY A 41 26.51 6.87 9.66
C GLY A 41 26.35 7.47 11.06
N SER A 42 27.20 7.01 11.98
CA SER A 42 27.42 7.45 13.36
C SER A 42 27.29 8.96 13.66
N ALA A 43 26.49 9.33 14.65
CA ALA A 43 26.70 10.55 15.45
C ALA A 43 26.21 10.35 16.89
N GLY A 44 27.15 10.43 17.84
CA GLY A 44 26.91 10.30 19.29
C GLY A 44 26.37 11.57 19.96
N PRO A 45 26.16 11.54 21.29
CA PRO A 45 25.23 12.40 22.00
C PRO A 45 25.89 13.65 22.59
N SER A 46 25.12 14.74 22.71
CA SER A 46 25.44 15.87 23.60
C SER A 46 24.28 16.11 24.57
N GLY A 47 24.56 15.96 25.86
CA GLY A 47 23.62 16.22 26.95
C GLY A 47 23.75 17.63 27.56
N GLY A 48 23.07 17.79 28.69
CA GLY A 48 23.09 18.96 29.58
C GLY A 48 21.94 19.93 29.30
N GLY A 49 21.17 20.42 30.26
CA GLY A 49 21.29 20.39 31.72
C GLY A 49 20.09 21.14 32.34
N GLU A 50 20.00 21.00 33.66
CA GLU A 50 18.95 21.44 34.58
C GLU A 50 18.58 22.94 34.55
N GLY A 51 17.38 23.24 35.05
CA GLY A 51 16.95 24.59 35.41
C GLY A 51 15.73 24.59 36.33
N VAL A 52 15.99 24.59 37.64
CA VAL A 52 15.05 24.73 38.76
C VAL A 52 14.68 26.20 38.98
N GLY A 53 13.44 26.47 39.40
CA GLY A 53 13.03 27.71 40.08
C GLY A 53 11.55 27.99 39.85
N GLY A 54 10.70 28.32 40.81
CA GLY A 54 10.86 28.67 42.21
C GLY A 54 9.50 29.26 42.63
N GLY A 55 8.97 28.81 43.77
CA GLY A 55 7.65 29.21 44.24
C GLY A 55 7.58 30.65 44.77
N GLY A 56 6.34 31.13 44.95
CA GLY A 56 6.06 32.35 45.70
C GLY A 56 4.59 32.76 45.57
N GLY A 57 3.83 32.68 46.67
CA GLY A 57 2.45 33.14 46.73
C GLY A 57 1.72 32.76 48.03
N GLU A 58 2.12 33.36 49.16
CA GLU A 58 1.27 33.48 50.37
C GLU A 58 0.10 34.46 50.06
N GLY A 59 -1.16 34.15 50.38
CA GLY A 59 -1.81 34.42 51.68
C GLY A 59 -1.98 35.94 51.88
N VAL A 60 -3.16 36.56 52.09
CA VAL A 60 -4.26 36.26 53.02
C VAL A 60 -5.42 37.22 52.69
N GLY A 61 -6.67 36.78 52.88
CA GLY A 61 -7.83 37.68 52.95
C GLY A 61 -9.08 36.94 53.44
N GLY A 62 -9.24 36.85 54.76
CA GLY A 62 -10.38 36.20 55.40
C GLY A 62 -11.63 37.09 55.48
N GLY A 63 -12.79 36.43 55.59
CA GLY A 63 -14.07 37.04 55.92
C GLY A 63 -15.15 35.96 55.95
N GLY A 64 -15.55 35.52 57.14
CA GLY A 64 -16.51 34.45 57.37
C GLY A 64 -17.97 34.87 57.11
N GLY A 65 -18.83 33.87 56.93
CA GLY A 65 -20.28 33.99 56.87
C GLY A 65 -20.93 32.61 56.86
N GLU A 66 -21.78 32.38 57.86
CA GLU A 66 -22.42 31.14 58.29
C GLU A 66 -23.16 30.28 57.26
N SER A 67 -22.94 28.96 57.41
CA SER A 67 -23.90 27.85 57.41
C SER A 67 -25.16 27.92 56.53
N GLY A 68 -25.10 27.17 55.42
CA GLY A 68 -26.22 26.46 54.82
C GLY A 68 -25.71 25.08 54.42
N GLY A 69 -26.00 24.06 55.22
CA GLY A 69 -25.62 22.69 54.91
C GLY A 69 -26.58 22.11 53.88
N ASP A 70 -26.24 22.23 52.60
CA ASP A 70 -26.75 21.32 51.59
C ASP A 70 -25.92 20.04 51.64
N PRO A 71 -26.52 18.84 51.59
CA PRO A 71 -25.73 17.62 51.45
C PRO A 71 -24.94 17.76 50.15
N MET A 72 -23.61 17.82 50.25
CA MET A 72 -22.72 17.52 49.13
C MET A 72 -23.14 16.13 48.66
N GLU A 73 -23.92 16.12 47.57
CA GLU A 73 -24.03 14.97 46.71
C GLU A 73 -22.59 14.68 46.32
N GLU A 74 -22.01 13.66 46.95
CA GLU A 74 -20.72 13.12 46.60
C GLU A 74 -20.87 12.72 45.14
N THR A 75 -20.51 13.64 44.24
CA THR A 75 -20.39 13.34 42.82
C THR A 75 -19.30 12.31 42.78
N GLY A 76 -19.70 11.03 42.85
CA GLY A 76 -18.78 9.91 42.87
C GLY A 76 -17.83 10.14 41.72
N GLU A 77 -16.58 10.44 42.06
CA GLU A 77 -15.57 10.79 41.08
C GLU A 77 -15.49 9.59 40.16
N ALA A 78 -16.06 9.74 38.96
CA ALA A 78 -16.19 8.65 38.03
C ALA A 78 -14.77 8.10 37.86
N THR A 79 -14.55 6.86 38.29
CA THR A 79 -13.22 6.25 38.22
C THR A 79 -12.76 6.46 36.79
N PRO A 80 -11.62 7.14 36.57
CA PRO A 80 -11.18 7.45 35.22
C PRO A 80 -11.17 6.13 34.46
N PRO A 81 -11.75 6.11 33.25
CA PRO A 81 -11.88 4.88 32.50
C PRO A 81 -10.51 4.23 32.40
N GLY A 82 -10.44 2.93 32.67
CA GLY A 82 -9.22 2.15 32.51
C GLY A 82 -8.68 2.23 31.07
N PRO A 83 -7.44 1.79 30.84
CA PRO A 83 -6.85 1.78 29.51
C PRO A 83 -7.72 0.97 28.53
N PRO A 84 -7.70 1.29 27.23
CA PRO A 84 -8.45 0.54 26.22
C PRO A 84 -8.16 -0.96 26.31
N ALA A 85 -9.21 -1.77 26.20
CA ALA A 85 -9.12 -3.23 26.28
C ALA A 85 -9.51 -3.88 24.96
N LEU A 86 -8.99 -5.08 24.71
CA LEU A 86 -9.29 -5.83 23.50
C LEU A 86 -10.76 -6.28 23.49
N ALA A 87 -11.44 -6.09 22.36
CA ALA A 87 -12.80 -6.55 22.11
C ALA A 87 -12.84 -7.69 21.09
N ALA A 88 -13.92 -8.48 21.10
CA ALA A 88 -14.07 -9.60 20.18
C ALA A 88 -14.13 -9.13 18.72
N VAL A 89 -13.29 -9.75 17.88
CA VAL A 89 -13.23 -9.53 16.44
C VAL A 89 -13.64 -10.81 15.71
N ARG A 90 -14.35 -10.67 14.58
CA ARG A 90 -14.64 -11.77 13.66
C ARG A 90 -13.88 -11.53 12.37
N CYS A 91 -13.12 -12.53 11.94
CA CYS A 91 -12.41 -12.52 10.68
C CYS A 91 -13.31 -13.09 9.58
N SER A 92 -13.23 -12.53 8.39
CA SER A 92 -13.91 -13.01 7.19
C SER A 92 -12.89 -13.09 6.07
N ALA A 93 -13.00 -14.09 5.20
CA ALA A 93 -12.12 -14.24 4.05
C ALA A 93 -11.97 -12.89 3.30
N PRO A 94 -10.74 -12.47 2.96
CA PRO A 94 -9.48 -13.23 3.02
C PRO A 94 -8.74 -13.21 4.37
N GLU A 95 -9.32 -12.62 5.43
CA GLU A 95 -8.68 -12.58 6.75
C GLU A 95 -8.65 -13.96 7.44
N ILE A 96 -7.49 -14.31 8.00
CA ILE A 96 -7.31 -15.46 8.90
C ILE A 96 -7.22 -14.98 10.36
N ALA A 97 -7.65 -15.82 11.31
CA ALA A 97 -7.52 -15.52 12.73
C ALA A 97 -6.09 -15.83 13.22
N ALA A 98 -5.42 -14.85 13.81
CA ALA A 98 -4.13 -15.01 14.49
C ALA A 98 -4.30 -14.63 15.96
N GLY A 99 -4.62 -15.60 16.81
CA GLY A 99 -4.99 -15.31 18.20
C GLY A 99 -6.25 -14.46 18.27
N ALA A 100 -6.12 -13.22 18.74
CA ALA A 100 -7.23 -12.29 18.94
C ALA A 100 -7.28 -11.16 17.89
N VAL A 101 -6.52 -11.29 16.80
CA VAL A 101 -6.51 -10.36 15.67
C VAL A 101 -6.86 -11.08 14.37
N CYS A 102 -7.27 -10.31 13.36
CA CYS A 102 -7.51 -10.75 12.00
C CYS A 102 -6.37 -10.30 11.10
N VAL A 103 -5.87 -11.20 10.25
CA VAL A 103 -4.68 -10.96 9.43
C VAL A 103 -4.96 -11.32 7.99
N VAL A 104 -4.59 -10.44 7.06
CA VAL A 104 -4.33 -10.81 5.67
C VAL A 104 -2.82 -10.84 5.50
N LEU A 105 -2.28 -12.03 5.30
CA LEU A 105 -0.84 -12.24 5.19
C LEU A 105 -0.42 -12.22 3.72
N GLY A 106 0.59 -11.42 3.40
CA GLY A 106 1.28 -11.44 2.12
C GLY A 106 2.71 -11.97 2.27
N VAL A 107 3.45 -11.98 1.16
CA VAL A 107 4.85 -12.45 1.11
C VAL A 107 5.78 -11.56 1.95
N ARG A 108 5.55 -10.24 1.94
CA ARG A 108 6.40 -9.23 2.60
C ARG A 108 5.61 -8.20 3.40
N SER A 109 4.34 -8.46 3.65
CA SER A 109 3.47 -7.56 4.38
C SER A 109 2.39 -8.34 5.12
N ALA A 110 1.79 -7.70 6.13
CA ALA A 110 0.60 -8.21 6.77
C ALA A 110 -0.35 -7.06 7.09
N THR A 111 -1.61 -7.18 6.67
CA THR A 111 -2.67 -6.29 7.16
C THR A 111 -3.23 -6.89 8.44
N VAL A 112 -3.13 -6.18 9.56
CA VAL A 112 -3.60 -6.63 10.86
C VAL A 112 -4.76 -5.75 11.31
N ARG A 113 -5.87 -6.38 11.67
CA ARG A 113 -7.06 -5.74 12.22
C ARG A 113 -7.42 -6.33 13.57
N TRP A 114 -7.77 -5.47 14.52
CA TRP A 114 -8.27 -5.89 15.82
C TRP A 114 -9.37 -4.93 16.28
N ARG A 115 -9.99 -5.23 17.42
CA ARG A 115 -11.00 -4.36 18.02
C ARG A 115 -10.66 -3.99 19.44
N THR A 116 -11.06 -2.79 19.83
CA THR A 116 -11.00 -2.29 21.20
C THR A 116 -12.40 -1.91 21.69
N ASP A 117 -12.57 -1.87 23.01
CA ASP A 117 -13.81 -1.45 23.67
C ASP A 117 -14.09 0.06 23.54
N ARG A 118 -13.04 0.85 23.28
CA ARG A 118 -13.08 2.30 23.09
C ARG A 118 -12.08 2.76 22.03
N ALA A 119 -12.33 3.92 21.45
CA ALA A 119 -11.45 4.48 20.43
C ALA A 119 -10.07 4.79 21.00
N ALA A 120 -9.03 4.32 20.32
CA ALA A 120 -7.64 4.61 20.62
C ALA A 120 -6.82 4.55 19.31
N PHE A 121 -5.63 5.13 19.30
CA PHE A 121 -4.69 4.90 18.21
C PHE A 121 -4.22 3.45 18.29
N GLY A 122 -4.38 2.70 17.20
CA GLY A 122 -3.89 1.34 17.14
C GLY A 122 -2.42 1.32 16.75
N ARG A 123 -1.60 0.59 17.50
CA ARG A 123 -0.21 0.31 17.14
C ARG A 123 -0.02 -1.18 16.92
N ALA A 124 0.77 -1.55 15.92
CA ALA A 124 1.30 -2.90 15.77
C ALA A 124 2.81 -2.85 15.61
N GLU A 125 3.48 -3.81 16.23
CA GLU A 125 4.92 -3.99 16.15
C GLU A 125 5.22 -5.46 15.84
N CYS A 126 6.12 -5.73 14.89
CA CYS A 126 6.62 -7.06 14.60
C CYS A 126 8.16 -7.06 14.63
N ARG A 127 8.72 -8.00 15.38
CA ARG A 127 10.17 -8.23 15.42
C ARG A 127 10.55 -9.27 14.38
N GLN A 128 11.55 -8.93 13.58
CA GLN A 128 12.18 -9.78 12.57
C GLN A 128 13.70 -9.80 12.78
N PRO A 129 14.44 -10.78 12.23
CA PRO A 129 15.88 -10.92 12.42
C PRO A 129 16.70 -9.64 12.17
N ALA A 130 16.39 -8.89 11.11
CA ALA A 130 17.16 -7.70 10.73
C ALA A 130 16.64 -6.40 11.36
N ALA A 131 15.36 -6.32 11.73
CA ALA A 131 14.72 -5.06 12.13
C ALA A 131 13.47 -5.25 13.00
N THR A 132 12.86 -4.14 13.43
CA THR A 132 11.51 -4.12 14.00
C THR A 132 10.65 -3.19 13.15
N VAL A 133 9.51 -3.69 12.69
CA VAL A 133 8.52 -2.91 11.94
C VAL A 133 7.44 -2.48 12.91
N ARG A 134 7.16 -1.17 12.94
CA ARG A 134 6.18 -0.59 13.85
C ARG A 134 5.33 0.43 13.11
N VAL A 135 4.01 0.27 13.20
CA VAL A 135 3.03 1.08 12.47
C VAL A 135 1.91 1.49 13.40
N GLU A 136 1.37 2.69 13.17
CA GLU A 136 0.28 3.28 13.94
C GLU A 136 -0.81 3.79 13.00
N THR A 137 -2.07 3.70 13.43
CA THR A 137 -3.20 4.27 12.70
C THR A 137 -3.15 5.80 12.69
N SER A 138 -3.60 6.44 11.61
CA SER A 138 -3.66 7.90 11.50
C SER A 138 -4.72 8.58 12.39
N ALA A 139 -5.68 7.80 12.89
CA ALA A 139 -6.77 8.28 13.74
C ALA A 139 -7.16 7.23 14.80
N ALA A 140 -7.69 7.70 15.92
CA ALA A 140 -8.23 6.83 16.95
C ALA A 140 -9.52 6.13 16.47
N THR A 141 -9.63 4.82 16.67
CA THR A 141 -10.78 4.01 16.24
C THR A 141 -11.00 2.80 17.17
N THR A 142 -12.17 2.17 17.08
CA THR A 142 -12.51 0.93 17.81
C THR A 142 -12.24 -0.34 16.99
N ASP A 143 -11.86 -0.19 15.72
CA ASP A 143 -11.48 -1.28 14.81
C ASP A 143 -10.18 -0.91 14.08
N PRO A 144 -9.03 -0.81 14.78
CA PRO A 144 -7.78 -0.43 14.14
C PRO A 144 -7.38 -1.43 13.06
N ARG A 145 -6.89 -0.90 11.93
CA ARG A 145 -6.30 -1.65 10.84
C ARG A 145 -4.96 -1.02 10.48
N VAL A 146 -3.91 -1.81 10.46
CA VAL A 146 -2.54 -1.36 10.11
C VAL A 146 -1.92 -2.33 9.13
N VAL A 147 -0.95 -1.83 8.37
CA VAL A 147 -0.15 -2.62 7.44
C VAL A 147 1.25 -2.68 7.96
N LEU A 148 1.71 -3.88 8.27
CA LEU A 148 3.09 -4.14 8.67
C LEU A 148 3.89 -4.47 7.42
N ALA A 149 4.78 -3.57 7.02
CA ALA A 149 5.70 -3.78 5.91
C ALA A 149 6.94 -2.88 6.05
N PRO A 150 8.10 -3.26 5.47
CA PRO A 150 8.37 -4.57 4.85
C PRO A 150 8.64 -5.66 5.91
N LEU A 151 8.05 -6.83 5.73
CA LEU A 151 8.38 -8.04 6.49
C LEU A 151 9.39 -8.90 5.73
N GLU A 152 10.39 -9.43 6.43
CA GLU A 152 11.28 -10.48 5.91
C GLU A 152 10.47 -11.72 5.47
N PRO A 153 10.65 -12.22 4.24
CA PRO A 153 9.86 -13.32 3.71
C PRO A 153 10.41 -14.68 4.20
N ALA A 154 9.59 -15.73 4.24
CA ALA A 154 9.92 -17.07 4.75
C ALA A 154 10.46 -17.10 6.20
N VAL A 155 10.12 -16.11 7.02
CA VAL A 155 10.51 -16.03 8.43
C VAL A 155 9.27 -15.95 9.31
N ARG A 156 9.41 -16.45 10.54
CA ARG A 156 8.44 -16.25 11.62
C ARG A 156 8.70 -14.93 12.33
N HIS A 157 7.69 -14.07 12.35
CA HIS A 157 7.67 -12.78 13.02
C HIS A 157 6.91 -12.89 14.33
N GLU A 158 7.46 -12.34 15.40
CA GLU A 158 6.76 -12.22 16.68
C GLU A 158 6.23 -10.79 16.82
N CYS A 159 4.91 -10.67 16.96
CA CYS A 159 4.20 -9.40 16.84
C CYS A 159 3.35 -9.09 18.07
N VAL A 160 3.09 -7.81 18.30
CA VAL A 160 2.20 -7.28 19.33
C VAL A 160 1.33 -6.17 18.77
N VAL A 161 0.04 -6.19 19.11
CA VAL A 161 -0.85 -5.03 18.95
C VAL A 161 -1.04 -4.32 20.28
N ALA A 162 -1.14 -3.01 20.23
CA ALA A 162 -1.34 -2.15 21.38
C ALA A 162 -2.36 -1.04 21.08
N ALA A 163 -2.95 -0.51 22.14
CA ALA A 163 -3.69 0.76 22.10
C ALA A 163 -2.80 1.88 22.63
N ALA A 164 -2.77 3.00 21.93
CA ALA A 164 -2.08 4.21 22.36
C ALA A 164 -3.07 5.35 22.62
N THR A 165 -2.87 6.00 23.76
CA THR A 165 -3.62 7.16 24.25
C THR A 165 -2.63 8.24 24.71
N GLU A 166 -3.14 9.36 25.19
CA GLU A 166 -2.32 10.42 25.82
C GLU A 166 -1.60 9.92 27.08
N ASP A 167 -2.17 8.92 27.77
CA ASP A 167 -1.60 8.32 28.99
C ASP A 167 -0.48 7.31 28.69
N GLY A 168 -0.30 6.93 27.42
CA GLY A 168 0.73 6.01 26.97
C GLY A 168 0.19 4.84 26.16
N GLU A 169 0.99 3.78 26.08
CA GLU A 169 0.70 2.60 25.28
C GLU A 169 0.39 1.39 26.16
N THR A 170 -0.70 0.70 25.84
CA THR A 170 -1.14 -0.52 26.50
C THR A 170 -1.06 -1.69 25.52
N PRO A 171 -0.16 -2.67 25.72
CA PRO A 171 -0.13 -3.90 24.94
C PRO A 171 -1.44 -4.68 25.10
N LEU A 172 -2.02 -5.14 23.99
CA LEU A 172 -3.32 -5.80 23.98
C LEU A 172 -3.21 -7.30 23.68
N ALA A 173 -2.45 -7.68 22.66
CA ALA A 173 -2.30 -9.08 22.25
C ALA A 173 -0.98 -9.32 21.53
N ALA A 174 -0.36 -10.48 21.80
CA ALA A 174 0.78 -10.99 21.04
C ALA A 174 0.32 -12.09 20.07
N PHE A 175 0.97 -12.18 18.92
CA PHE A 175 0.69 -13.15 17.87
C PHE A 175 1.94 -13.39 17.02
N ALA A 176 1.97 -14.49 16.28
CA ALA A 176 3.05 -14.78 15.35
C ALA A 176 2.53 -14.81 13.91
N LEU A 177 3.36 -14.36 12.97
CA LEU A 177 3.11 -14.40 11.54
C LEU A 177 4.22 -15.20 10.86
N GLU A 178 3.89 -16.05 9.90
CA GLU A 178 4.89 -16.77 9.10
C GLU A 178 4.73 -16.39 7.63
N THR A 179 5.42 -15.34 7.21
CA THR A 179 5.40 -14.86 5.81
C THR A 179 5.86 -15.97 4.85
N HIS A 180 5.24 -16.05 3.68
CA HIS A 180 5.56 -17.06 2.67
C HIS A 180 6.72 -16.64 1.74
N GLY A 181 7.38 -17.61 1.10
CA GLY A 181 8.31 -17.42 -0.05
C GLY A 181 9.74 -17.01 0.31
N SER A 182 10.75 -17.56 -0.37
CA SER A 182 12.18 -17.31 -0.04
C SER A 182 13.03 -16.74 -1.20
N GLY A 183 12.44 -16.20 -2.29
CA GLY A 183 13.24 -15.65 -3.40
C GLY A 183 12.47 -14.99 -4.56
N SER A 184 11.29 -15.50 -4.92
CA SER A 184 10.41 -14.88 -5.92
C SER A 184 9.54 -13.81 -5.27
N TRP A 185 9.65 -12.56 -5.71
CA TRP A 185 8.72 -11.49 -5.34
C TRP A 185 7.96 -11.06 -6.59
N VAL A 186 6.78 -11.64 -6.81
CA VAL A 186 5.91 -11.27 -7.92
C VAL A 186 4.84 -10.34 -7.37
N ALA A 187 4.67 -9.19 -8.02
CA ALA A 187 3.72 -8.16 -7.61
C ALA A 187 2.79 -7.80 -8.75
N LEU A 188 1.52 -7.51 -8.43
CA LEU A 188 0.68 -6.69 -9.30
C LEU A 188 1.24 -5.27 -9.29
N THR A 189 1.45 -4.71 -10.47
CA THR A 189 2.00 -3.35 -10.67
C THR A 189 1.03 -2.43 -11.37
N GLU A 190 0.18 -2.94 -12.26
CA GLU A 190 -0.83 -2.15 -12.95
C GLU A 190 -2.10 -2.99 -13.20
N VAL A 191 -3.27 -2.35 -13.11
CA VAL A 191 -4.58 -2.94 -13.42
C VAL A 191 -5.36 -1.98 -14.30
N LEU A 192 -5.63 -2.38 -15.54
CA LEU A 192 -6.54 -1.68 -16.44
C LEU A 192 -7.85 -2.47 -16.56
N ALA A 193 -8.87 -2.02 -15.82
CA ALA A 193 -10.20 -2.63 -15.82
C ALA A 193 -11.19 -1.95 -16.78
N ASN A 194 -10.93 -0.72 -17.21
CA ASN A 194 -11.81 0.03 -18.12
C ASN A 194 -10.97 0.60 -19.28
N PRO A 195 -10.57 -0.21 -20.28
CA PRO A 195 -9.79 0.25 -21.43
C PRO A 195 -10.57 1.28 -22.26
N ALA A 196 -9.89 2.12 -23.03
CA ALA A 196 -10.56 3.06 -23.94
C ALA A 196 -11.11 2.37 -25.21
N GLY A 197 -10.61 1.18 -25.50
CA GLY A 197 -10.84 0.38 -26.68
C GLY A 197 -11.84 -0.75 -26.45
N ALA A 198 -11.58 -1.91 -27.04
CA ALA A 198 -12.55 -3.01 -27.04
C ALA A 198 -12.64 -3.69 -25.67
N GLU A 199 -13.83 -3.71 -25.09
CA GLU A 199 -14.11 -4.44 -23.84
C GLU A 199 -14.68 -5.85 -24.06
N PRO A 200 -14.31 -6.84 -23.22
CA PRO A 200 -13.23 -6.82 -22.21
C PRO A 200 -11.84 -7.14 -22.81
N ALA A 201 -11.69 -7.04 -24.14
CA ALA A 201 -10.54 -7.58 -24.85
C ALA A 201 -9.22 -6.84 -24.58
N GLN A 202 -9.27 -5.55 -24.24
CA GLN A 202 -8.11 -4.69 -23.98
C GLN A 202 -7.83 -4.47 -22.49
N GLU A 203 -8.52 -5.18 -21.60
CA GLU A 203 -8.18 -5.21 -20.18
C GLU A 203 -6.83 -5.92 -19.97
N PHE A 204 -6.08 -5.50 -18.96
CA PHE A 204 -4.87 -6.20 -18.54
C PHE A 204 -4.63 -6.09 -17.04
N VAL A 205 -3.91 -7.09 -16.52
CA VAL A 205 -3.24 -7.01 -15.22
C VAL A 205 -1.75 -7.21 -15.43
N GLU A 206 -0.95 -6.27 -14.98
CA GLU A 206 0.51 -6.34 -15.06
C GLU A 206 1.10 -7.00 -13.82
N LEU A 207 2.01 -7.94 -14.06
CA LEU A 207 2.86 -8.56 -13.07
C LEU A 207 4.31 -8.17 -13.29
N ALA A 208 5.03 -7.94 -12.20
CA ALA A 208 6.49 -7.78 -12.22
C ALA A 208 7.16 -8.75 -11.24
N ASN A 209 8.25 -9.39 -11.66
CA ASN A 209 9.15 -10.05 -10.72
C ASN A 209 10.14 -9.04 -10.13
N LEU A 210 9.80 -8.52 -8.96
CA LEU A 210 10.60 -7.60 -8.16
C LEU A 210 11.68 -8.33 -7.32
N GLY A 211 11.74 -9.67 -7.40
CA GLY A 211 12.71 -10.52 -6.72
C GLY A 211 14.07 -10.58 -7.42
N ALA A 212 15.00 -11.30 -6.81
CA ALA A 212 16.34 -11.54 -7.36
C ALA A 212 16.48 -12.90 -8.07
N GLU A 213 15.47 -13.76 -7.95
CA GLU A 213 15.45 -15.11 -8.52
C GLU A 213 14.31 -15.23 -9.55
N PRO A 214 14.46 -16.10 -10.58
CA PRO A 214 13.35 -16.43 -11.47
C PRO A 214 12.13 -16.96 -10.72
N ALA A 215 10.94 -16.51 -11.09
CA ALA A 215 9.68 -16.91 -10.49
C ALA A 215 8.87 -17.79 -11.46
N ASP A 216 8.65 -19.06 -11.10
CA ASP A 216 7.75 -19.96 -11.83
C ASP A 216 6.31 -19.78 -11.35
N LEU A 217 5.47 -19.21 -12.22
CA LEU A 217 4.07 -18.89 -11.99
C LEU A 217 3.13 -19.97 -12.55
N SER A 218 3.67 -21.12 -12.94
CA SER A 218 2.88 -22.24 -13.46
C SER A 218 1.82 -22.67 -12.43
N GLY A 219 0.55 -22.65 -12.82
CA GLY A 219 -0.55 -23.05 -11.96
C GLY A 219 -0.98 -22.01 -10.92
N TRP A 220 -0.35 -20.83 -10.90
CA TRP A 220 -0.86 -19.68 -10.16
C TRP A 220 -2.18 -19.23 -10.78
N SER A 221 -2.97 -18.42 -10.07
CA SER A 221 -4.23 -17.91 -10.62
C SER A 221 -4.41 -16.43 -10.35
N LEU A 222 -4.94 -15.73 -11.34
CA LEU A 222 -5.51 -14.40 -11.18
C LEU A 222 -6.99 -14.56 -10.85
N SER A 223 -7.44 -14.03 -9.72
CA SER A 223 -8.81 -14.15 -9.24
C SER A 223 -9.41 -12.80 -8.90
N ASP A 224 -10.71 -12.67 -9.12
CA ASP A 224 -11.58 -11.66 -8.54
C ASP A 224 -12.60 -12.32 -7.60
N GLU A 225 -13.63 -11.58 -7.18
CA GLU A 225 -14.73 -12.10 -6.33
C GLU A 225 -15.64 -13.12 -7.03
N SER A 226 -15.65 -13.14 -8.36
CA SER A 226 -16.49 -13.98 -9.22
C SER A 226 -15.79 -15.26 -9.69
N GLY A 227 -14.46 -15.31 -9.65
CA GLY A 227 -13.64 -16.49 -9.94
C GLY A 227 -12.27 -16.11 -10.50
N GLY A 228 -11.48 -17.13 -10.85
CA GLY A 228 -10.13 -16.93 -11.37
C GLY A 228 -9.80 -17.66 -12.66
N ALA A 229 -8.67 -17.27 -13.24
CA ALA A 229 -8.03 -17.88 -14.40
C ALA A 229 -6.62 -18.34 -14.02
N VAL A 230 -6.30 -19.58 -14.37
CA VAL A 230 -5.00 -20.20 -14.05
C VAL A 230 -3.98 -19.81 -15.11
N LEU A 231 -2.80 -19.40 -14.66
CA LEU A 231 -1.67 -19.06 -15.51
C LEU A 231 -1.13 -20.35 -16.19
N PRO A 232 -0.84 -20.32 -17.51
CA PRO A 232 -0.33 -21.47 -18.23
C PRO A 232 0.98 -22.03 -17.65
N ALA A 233 1.20 -23.33 -17.82
CA ALA A 233 2.46 -23.97 -17.47
C ALA A 233 3.63 -23.37 -18.29
N GLY A 234 4.80 -23.21 -17.65
CA GLY A 234 5.99 -22.59 -18.25
C GLY A 234 6.00 -21.06 -18.18
N THR A 235 5.09 -20.46 -17.42
CA THR A 235 5.11 -19.02 -17.15
C THR A 235 6.18 -18.70 -16.11
N VAL A 236 7.40 -18.44 -16.56
CA VAL A 236 8.55 -18.12 -15.69
C VAL A 236 9.01 -16.69 -15.94
N LEU A 237 9.00 -15.84 -14.93
CA LEU A 237 9.51 -14.46 -15.02
C LEU A 237 10.93 -14.37 -14.44
N ALA A 238 11.89 -13.91 -15.25
CA ALA A 238 13.22 -13.57 -14.78
C ALA A 238 13.18 -12.37 -13.81
N PRO A 239 14.22 -12.14 -12.99
CA PRO A 239 14.32 -10.94 -12.17
C PRO A 239 14.15 -9.66 -13.02
N GLY A 240 13.22 -8.79 -12.62
CA GLY A 240 12.89 -7.56 -13.33
C GLY A 240 11.98 -7.72 -14.55
N GLU A 241 11.62 -8.95 -14.95
CA GLU A 241 10.73 -9.19 -16.09
C GLU A 241 9.28 -8.83 -15.74
N VAL A 242 8.59 -8.27 -16.73
CA VAL A 242 7.18 -7.87 -16.68
C VAL A 242 6.35 -8.81 -17.55
N ALA A 243 5.16 -9.15 -17.07
CA ALA A 243 4.15 -9.85 -17.85
C ALA A 243 2.80 -9.15 -17.78
N LEU A 244 2.12 -9.12 -18.93
CA LEU A 244 0.74 -8.71 -19.05
C LEU A 244 -0.14 -9.96 -19.07
N LEU A 245 -0.97 -10.12 -18.04
CA LEU A 245 -2.07 -11.08 -18.04
C LEU A 245 -3.22 -10.49 -18.84
N VAL A 246 -3.60 -11.18 -19.91
CA VAL A 246 -4.55 -10.64 -20.90
C VAL A 246 -5.50 -11.70 -21.45
N ALA A 247 -6.60 -11.24 -22.03
CA ALA A 247 -7.49 -12.10 -22.81
C ALA A 247 -6.82 -12.58 -24.12
N ASP A 248 -7.37 -13.64 -24.70
CA ASP A 248 -6.87 -14.18 -25.98
C ASP A 248 -7.01 -13.18 -27.14
N ALA A 249 -7.98 -12.28 -27.06
CA ALA A 249 -8.23 -11.26 -28.07
C ALA A 249 -7.43 -9.96 -27.87
N TYR A 250 -6.60 -9.88 -26.82
CA TYR A 250 -5.79 -8.69 -26.56
C TYR A 250 -4.83 -8.42 -27.71
N ASP A 251 -4.80 -7.16 -28.14
CA ASP A 251 -3.99 -6.64 -29.25
C ASP A 251 -3.01 -5.61 -28.71
N PRO A 252 -1.71 -5.93 -28.62
CA PRO A 252 -0.71 -5.04 -28.01
C PRO A 252 -0.49 -3.73 -28.79
N ASP A 253 -1.00 -3.64 -30.02
CA ASP A 253 -0.87 -2.48 -30.90
C ASP A 253 -2.26 -1.90 -31.28
N ALA A 254 -3.28 -2.15 -30.45
CA ALA A 254 -4.65 -1.75 -30.72
C ALA A 254 -4.76 -0.23 -31.03
N PRO A 255 -5.42 0.17 -32.14
CA PRO A 255 -5.55 1.59 -32.48
C PRO A 255 -6.29 2.36 -31.39
N GLY A 256 -5.65 3.41 -30.86
CA GLY A 256 -6.24 4.26 -29.82
C GLY A 256 -5.91 3.83 -28.38
N GLU A 257 -5.17 2.73 -28.21
CA GLU A 257 -4.59 2.31 -26.93
C GLU A 257 -3.09 2.62 -26.89
N PRO A 258 -2.50 2.85 -25.71
CA PRO A 258 -1.05 2.82 -25.54
C PRO A 258 -0.49 1.44 -25.92
N PRO A 259 0.56 1.35 -26.75
CA PRO A 259 1.12 0.06 -27.14
C PRO A 259 1.82 -0.59 -25.96
N ALA A 260 1.73 -1.92 -25.88
CA ALA A 260 2.50 -2.68 -24.89
C ALA A 260 4.01 -2.54 -25.16
N ALA A 261 4.82 -2.51 -24.10
CA ALA A 261 6.27 -2.51 -24.21
C ALA A 261 6.76 -3.76 -24.98
N LEU A 262 7.77 -3.59 -25.83
CA LEU A 262 8.22 -4.64 -26.76
C LEU A 262 8.76 -5.89 -26.06
N ASP A 263 9.28 -5.74 -24.85
CA ASP A 263 9.82 -6.79 -24.00
C ASP A 263 8.80 -7.32 -22.98
N ALA A 264 7.59 -6.76 -22.94
CA ALA A 264 6.53 -7.24 -22.08
C ALA A 264 6.08 -8.63 -22.52
N ARG A 265 6.07 -9.57 -21.57
CA ARG A 265 5.59 -10.92 -21.84
C ARG A 265 4.06 -10.95 -21.82
N LEU A 266 3.44 -11.28 -22.95
CA LEU A 266 1.99 -11.52 -22.98
C LEU A 266 1.66 -12.94 -22.49
N VAL A 267 0.93 -13.01 -21.37
CA VAL A 267 0.40 -14.26 -20.80
C VAL A 267 -1.09 -14.30 -21.07
N ARG A 268 -1.48 -15.08 -22.09
CA ARG A 268 -2.88 -15.23 -22.50
C ARG A 268 -3.58 -16.29 -21.64
N LEU A 269 -4.71 -15.93 -21.06
CA LEU A 269 -5.41 -16.76 -20.07
C LEU A 269 -6.43 -17.73 -20.67
N GLY A 270 -6.69 -17.71 -21.98
CA GLY A 270 -7.73 -18.53 -22.60
C GLY A 270 -9.16 -18.01 -22.42
N ARG A 271 -9.31 -16.84 -21.77
CA ARG A 271 -10.58 -16.21 -21.38
C ARG A 271 -10.34 -14.75 -20.98
N SER A 272 -11.42 -14.00 -20.76
CA SER A 272 -11.35 -12.66 -20.14
C SER A 272 -10.78 -12.72 -18.73
N LEU A 273 -10.27 -11.60 -18.23
CA LEU A 273 -9.86 -11.43 -16.84
C LEU A 273 -11.13 -11.46 -15.99
N GLY A 274 -11.27 -12.47 -15.11
CA GLY A 274 -12.55 -12.72 -14.43
C GLY A 274 -13.55 -13.55 -15.26
N VAL A 275 -14.83 -13.57 -14.84
CA VAL A 275 -15.88 -14.34 -15.53
C VAL A 275 -16.39 -13.64 -16.79
N GLN A 276 -16.43 -12.30 -16.81
CA GLN A 276 -16.95 -11.51 -17.93
C GLN A 276 -16.06 -10.31 -18.29
N GLY A 277 -14.82 -10.27 -17.80
CA GLY A 277 -14.02 -9.04 -17.74
C GLY A 277 -14.03 -8.48 -16.33
N LEU A 278 -13.08 -7.57 -16.07
CA LEU A 278 -13.02 -6.80 -14.85
C LEU A 278 -14.15 -5.76 -14.82
N ARG A 279 -14.61 -5.38 -13.63
CA ARG A 279 -15.67 -4.37 -13.48
C ARG A 279 -15.09 -2.97 -13.64
N ASN A 280 -15.64 -2.20 -14.57
CA ASN A 280 -15.29 -0.78 -14.77
C ASN A 280 -15.62 0.08 -13.54
N SER A 281 -16.56 -0.38 -12.69
CA SER A 281 -16.85 0.21 -11.37
C SER A 281 -15.75 -0.02 -10.31
N GLY A 282 -14.70 -0.75 -10.68
CA GLY A 282 -13.64 -1.22 -9.80
C GLY A 282 -14.00 -2.55 -9.12
N GLU A 283 -13.02 -3.44 -9.03
CA GLU A 283 -13.08 -4.63 -8.17
C GLU A 283 -11.69 -5.05 -7.67
N ALA A 284 -11.67 -5.90 -6.65
CA ALA A 284 -10.43 -6.40 -6.07
C ALA A 284 -9.87 -7.53 -6.93
N VAL A 285 -8.56 -7.51 -7.13
CA VAL A 285 -7.83 -8.51 -7.92
C VAL A 285 -6.77 -9.16 -7.06
N PHE A 286 -6.67 -10.48 -7.13
CA PHE A 286 -5.76 -11.29 -6.33
C PHE A 286 -4.92 -12.18 -7.24
N LEU A 287 -3.62 -12.23 -6.98
CA LEU A 287 -2.73 -13.26 -7.50
C LEU A 287 -2.54 -14.31 -6.42
N LEU A 288 -2.92 -15.54 -6.75
CA LEU A 288 -2.86 -16.69 -5.85
C LEU A 288 -1.82 -17.70 -6.34
N ASP A 289 -1.04 -18.25 -5.42
CA ASP A 289 -0.19 -19.42 -5.72
C ASP A 289 -1.03 -20.71 -5.84
N PRO A 290 -0.44 -21.85 -6.24
CA PRO A 290 -1.16 -23.12 -6.38
C PRO A 290 -1.71 -23.68 -5.06
N ALA A 291 -1.23 -23.19 -3.91
CA ALA A 291 -1.76 -23.55 -2.59
C ALA A 291 -2.95 -22.65 -2.19
N GLY A 292 -3.27 -21.63 -2.99
CA GLY A 292 -4.35 -20.67 -2.74
C GLY A 292 -3.92 -19.50 -1.84
N ALA A 293 -2.63 -19.33 -1.57
CA ALA A 293 -2.14 -18.19 -0.81
C ALA A 293 -2.08 -16.93 -1.68
N ILE A 294 -2.48 -15.78 -1.13
CA ILE A 294 -2.37 -14.48 -1.82
C ILE A 294 -0.90 -14.09 -1.88
N VAL A 295 -0.38 -13.96 -3.10
CA VAL A 295 0.97 -13.48 -3.38
C VAL A 295 0.99 -11.97 -3.54
N SER A 296 0.01 -11.42 -4.25
CA SER A 296 -0.16 -9.98 -4.45
C SER A 296 -1.62 -9.64 -4.73
N SER A 297 -2.03 -8.40 -4.51
CA SER A 297 -3.40 -7.95 -4.68
C SER A 297 -3.52 -6.46 -5.01
N TYR A 298 -4.58 -6.13 -5.77
CA TYR A 298 -5.13 -4.79 -5.87
C TYR A 298 -6.45 -4.75 -5.08
N PRO A 299 -6.55 -3.98 -3.97
CA PRO A 299 -7.71 -4.01 -3.08
C PRO A 299 -8.89 -3.12 -3.53
N ASN A 300 -8.93 -2.68 -4.80
CA ASN A 300 -9.97 -1.79 -5.34
C ASN A 300 -10.13 -0.43 -4.64
N ARG A 301 -9.02 0.24 -4.30
CA ARG A 301 -9.08 1.49 -3.54
C ARG A 301 -9.50 2.71 -4.35
N LEU A 302 -9.28 2.68 -5.66
CA LEU A 302 -9.58 3.80 -6.54
C LEU A 302 -11.03 3.77 -7.03
N GLY A 303 -11.73 2.64 -6.83
CA GLY A 303 -13.11 2.46 -7.26
C GLY A 303 -13.26 2.49 -8.78
N ALA A 304 -14.28 3.17 -9.27
CA ALA A 304 -14.60 3.23 -10.69
C ALA A 304 -13.52 3.96 -11.49
N PHE A 305 -13.12 3.36 -12.61
CA PHE A 305 -12.15 3.93 -13.53
C PHE A 305 -12.86 4.69 -14.65
N ALA A 306 -12.32 5.85 -15.02
CA ALA A 306 -12.64 6.44 -16.31
C ALA A 306 -12.00 5.60 -17.43
N ASP A 307 -12.53 5.71 -18.65
CA ASP A 307 -12.03 4.97 -19.80
C ASP A 307 -10.53 5.27 -20.03
N GLY A 308 -9.73 4.22 -20.23
CA GLY A 308 -8.29 4.31 -20.42
C GLY A 308 -7.52 4.77 -19.18
N VAL A 309 -8.07 4.56 -17.97
CA VAL A 309 -7.37 4.84 -16.70
C VAL A 309 -7.11 3.54 -15.97
N SER A 310 -5.85 3.30 -15.63
CA SER A 310 -5.40 2.17 -14.83
C SER A 310 -5.12 2.55 -13.38
N ALA A 311 -5.17 1.56 -12.49
CA ALA A 311 -4.56 1.62 -11.18
C ALA A 311 -3.09 1.20 -11.30
N VAL A 312 -2.16 2.04 -10.84
CA VAL A 312 -0.73 1.75 -10.82
C VAL A 312 -0.21 1.76 -9.39
N ARG A 313 0.62 0.77 -9.09
CA ARG A 313 1.30 0.64 -7.81
C ARG A 313 2.55 1.51 -7.82
N SER A 314 2.58 2.55 -6.97
CA SER A 314 3.66 3.54 -6.97
C SER A 314 4.22 3.79 -5.55
N PRO A 315 5.53 3.57 -5.34
CA PRO A 315 6.43 2.81 -6.22
C PRO A 315 5.97 1.36 -6.41
N ALA A 316 6.44 0.65 -7.44
CA ALA A 316 6.05 -0.74 -7.69
C ALA A 316 6.31 -1.69 -6.49
N ARG A 317 7.27 -1.32 -5.65
CA ARG A 317 7.66 -2.03 -4.41
C ARG A 317 6.86 -1.62 -3.18
N ALA A 318 5.98 -0.61 -3.27
CA ALA A 318 5.16 -0.13 -2.15
C ALA A 318 4.32 -1.27 -1.57
N PRO A 319 4.11 -1.38 -0.25
CA PRO A 319 3.23 -2.39 0.31
C PRO A 319 1.80 -2.22 -0.21
N GLU A 320 1.25 -3.21 -0.91
CA GLU A 320 -0.05 -3.10 -1.60
C GLU A 320 -1.24 -2.76 -0.70
N ALA A 321 -1.10 -3.01 0.60
CA ALA A 321 -2.11 -2.67 1.58
C ALA A 321 -1.98 -1.24 2.11
N ASP A 322 -0.94 -0.47 1.79
CA ASP A 322 -0.78 0.92 2.22
C ASP A 322 -1.75 1.85 1.46
N GLU A 323 -2.40 2.78 2.16
CA GLU A 323 -3.47 3.64 1.60
C GLU A 323 -3.04 4.38 0.32
N GLY A 324 -1.76 4.77 0.23
CA GLY A 324 -1.19 5.45 -0.93
C GLY A 324 -0.43 4.56 -1.92
N ALA A 325 -0.42 3.23 -1.74
CA ALA A 325 0.36 2.36 -2.63
C ALA A 325 -0.17 2.29 -4.06
N TRP A 326 -1.45 2.61 -4.24
CA TRP A 326 -2.12 2.60 -5.54
C TRP A 326 -2.59 4.00 -5.90
N THR A 327 -2.25 4.44 -7.11
CA THR A 327 -2.65 5.71 -7.70
C THR A 327 -3.22 5.48 -9.10
N THR A 328 -3.86 6.49 -9.68
CA THR A 328 -4.17 6.47 -11.11
C THR A 328 -2.99 7.02 -11.89
N CYS A 329 -2.65 6.44 -13.04
CA CYS A 329 -1.75 7.10 -13.98
C CYS A 329 -2.41 8.38 -14.53
N GLY A 330 -1.62 9.46 -14.62
CA GLY A 330 -2.04 10.76 -15.14
C GLY A 330 -2.32 10.73 -16.65
N PRO A 331 -2.43 11.89 -17.33
CA PRO A 331 -3.00 12.02 -18.69
C PRO A 331 -2.30 11.26 -19.84
N GLY A 332 -1.28 10.44 -19.56
CA GLY A 332 -0.64 9.52 -20.50
C GLY A 332 -1.36 8.18 -20.67
N GLY A 333 -2.33 7.85 -19.81
CA GLY A 333 -3.05 6.57 -19.86
C GLY A 333 -2.26 5.42 -19.24
N PRO A 334 -2.67 4.16 -19.48
CA PRO A 334 -1.98 2.98 -18.98
C PRO A 334 -0.57 2.84 -19.57
N THR A 335 0.28 2.08 -18.88
CA THR A 335 1.69 1.83 -19.25
C THR A 335 1.98 0.35 -19.43
N PRO A 336 1.31 -0.36 -20.37
CA PRO A 336 1.34 -1.81 -20.41
C PRO A 336 2.77 -2.32 -20.66
N GLY A 337 3.31 -3.08 -19.72
CA GLY A 337 4.62 -3.71 -19.83
C GLY A 337 5.76 -2.86 -19.31
N SER A 338 5.49 -1.69 -18.71
CA SER A 338 6.50 -0.77 -18.21
C SER A 338 6.34 -0.58 -16.71
N ILE A 339 7.31 -1.05 -15.93
CA ILE A 339 7.36 -0.71 -14.49
C ILE A 339 7.75 0.76 -14.40
N GLU A 340 6.80 1.61 -14.01
CA GLU A 340 7.13 2.95 -13.58
C GLU A 340 8.01 2.88 -12.31
N PRO A 341 9.18 3.56 -12.28
CA PRO A 341 10.11 3.50 -11.14
C PRO A 341 9.53 4.08 -9.84
#